data_AF-A0A938B5R4-F1
#
_entry.id   AF-A0A938B5R4-F1
#
_cell.length_a   1.000
_cell.length_b   1.000
_cell.length_c   1.000
_cell.angle_alpha   90.00
_cell.angle_beta   90.00
_cell.angle_gamma   90.00
#
_symmetry.space_group_name_H-M   'P 1'
#
loop_
_entity.id
_entity.type
_entity.pdbx_description
1 polymer ?
#
loop_
_entity_poly.entity_id
_entity_poly.type
_entity_poly.pdbx_seq_one_letter_code
_entity_poly.pdbx_strand_id
1 'polypeptide(L)'
;MSTVRLRRAGQMTIPDKVRKTLGWEEGDYLDIALKGQEVVLKKAKTAPETEENGEAWFLSEGWQKRHHEALKDIEEGRVYGPFENAEDLLKSLRELNHASALY
;
A
#
# COMPACT_ATOMS: atom_id res chain seq x y z
N MET A 1 35.31 2.78 2.81
CA MET A 1 34.83 4.00 3.49
C MET A 1 35.17 5.20 2.62
N SER A 2 34.23 6.13 2.46
CA SER A 2 34.38 7.32 1.60
C SER A 2 33.84 8.52 2.36
N THR A 3 34.68 9.52 2.59
CA THR A 3 34.29 10.75 3.29
C THR A 3 33.60 11.68 2.29
N VAL A 4 32.39 12.12 2.61
CA VAL A 4 31.65 13.10 1.81
C VAL A 4 31.64 14.45 2.53
N ARG A 5 31.68 15.54 1.77
CA ARG A 5 31.60 16.90 2.31
C ARG A 5 30.17 17.39 2.26
N LEU A 6 29.63 17.80 3.41
CA LEU A 6 28.36 18.52 3.47
C LEU A 6 28.52 19.91 2.85
N ARG A 7 27.64 20.25 1.91
CA ARG A 7 27.55 21.56 1.26
C ARG A 7 26.49 22.41 1.97
N ARG A 8 26.19 23.57 1.38
CA ARG A 8 25.14 24.48 1.89
C ARG A 8 23.81 23.72 1.97
N ALA A 9 22.99 24.10 2.95
CA ALA A 9 21.66 23.53 3.18
C ALA A 9 21.63 21.99 3.32
N GLY A 10 22.72 21.37 3.79
CA GLY A 10 22.76 19.93 4.06
C GLY A 10 22.90 19.04 2.82
N GLN A 11 23.18 19.62 1.65
CA GLN A 11 23.37 18.83 0.44
C GLN A 11 24.67 18.02 0.48
N MET A 12 24.62 16.75 0.09
CA MET A 12 25.80 15.90 -0.08
C MET A 12 25.63 15.03 -1.32
N THR A 13 26.75 14.66 -1.94
CA THR A 13 26.75 13.72 -3.06
C THR A 13 27.03 12.32 -2.54
N ILE A 14 26.12 11.38 -2.80
CA ILE A 14 26.34 9.97 -2.48
C ILE A 14 27.36 9.40 -3.49
N PRO A 15 28.47 8.79 -3.02
CA PRO A 15 29.50 8.26 -3.90
C PRO A 15 28.94 7.20 -4.85
N ASP A 16 29.45 7.19 -6.09
CA ASP A 16 28.94 6.35 -7.18
C ASP A 16 28.92 4.85 -6.84
N LYS A 17 29.95 4.37 -6.13
CA LYS A 17 30.02 2.98 -5.66
C LYS A 17 28.84 2.61 -4.76
N VAL A 18 28.45 3.51 -3.85
CA VAL A 18 27.33 3.27 -2.92
C VAL A 18 26.01 3.24 -3.67
N ARG A 19 25.78 4.20 -4.59
CA ARG A 19 24.58 4.23 -5.43
C ARG A 19 24.42 2.95 -6.25
N LYS A 20 25.48 2.52 -6.93
CA LYS A 20 25.46 1.31 -7.78
C LYS A 20 25.23 0.03 -6.98
N THR A 21 25.87 -0.11 -5.82
CA THR A 21 25.68 -1.28 -4.95
C THR A 21 24.27 -1.37 -4.39
N LEU A 22 23.64 -0.22 -4.10
CA LEU A 22 22.29 -0.16 -3.54
C LEU A 22 21.19 0.05 -4.58
N GLY A 23 21.54 0.15 -5.87
CA GLY A 23 20.59 0.39 -6.95
C GLY A 23 19.84 1.71 -6.85
N TRP A 24 20.51 2.77 -6.39
CA TRP A 24 19.92 4.11 -6.28
C TRP A 24 20.16 4.92 -7.55
N GLU A 25 19.09 5.49 -8.07
CA GLU A 25 19.08 6.30 -9.30
C GLU A 25 18.69 7.75 -9.03
N GLU A 26 18.90 8.61 -10.02
CA GLU A 26 18.44 10.00 -9.93
C GLU A 26 16.90 10.03 -9.92
N GLY A 27 16.32 10.79 -8.98
CA GLY A 27 14.87 10.83 -8.77
C GLY A 27 14.35 9.87 -7.69
N ASP A 28 15.18 8.95 -7.18
CA ASP A 28 14.81 8.11 -6.04
C ASP A 28 14.66 8.94 -4.75
N TYR A 29 13.58 8.69 -4.02
CA TYR A 29 13.40 9.22 -2.66
C TYR A 29 14.15 8.35 -1.65
N LEU A 30 14.78 8.98 -0.66
CA LEU A 30 15.49 8.30 0.42
C LEU A 30 14.90 8.70 1.77
N ASP A 31 14.56 7.71 2.59
CA ASP A 31 14.21 7.91 4.00
C ASP A 31 15.50 8.10 4.82
N ILE A 32 15.48 9.11 5.68
CA ILE A 32 16.59 9.45 6.57
C ILE A 32 16.15 9.17 8.01
N ALA A 33 16.83 8.24 8.68
CA ALA A 33 16.58 7.93 10.08
C ALA A 33 17.84 8.11 10.93
N LEU A 34 17.67 8.56 12.17
CA LEU A 34 18.75 8.61 13.16
C LEU A 34 18.76 7.30 13.96
N LYS A 35 19.94 6.66 14.02
CA LYS A 35 20.20 5.50 14.87
C LYS A 35 21.38 5.83 15.78
N GLY A 36 21.08 6.43 16.93
CA GLY A 36 22.10 6.92 17.86
C GLY A 36 22.89 8.08 17.26
N GLN A 37 24.18 7.88 16.98
CA GLN A 37 25.05 8.87 16.32
C GLN A 37 25.18 8.63 14.81
N GLU A 38 24.48 7.63 14.26
CA GLU A 38 24.53 7.28 12.85
C GLU A 38 23.29 7.79 12.11
N VAL A 39 23.49 8.26 10.88
CA VAL A 39 22.40 8.54 9.95
C VAL A 39 22.26 7.35 9.01
N VAL A 40 21.09 6.72 9.02
CA VAL A 40 20.75 5.60 8.15
C VAL A 40 19.90 6.13 7.01
N LEU A 41 20.41 5.97 5.78
CA LEU A 41 19.68 6.26 4.55
C LEU A 41 19.12 4.95 3.99
N LYS A 42 17.83 4.92 3.69
CA LYS A 42 17.19 3.80 3.00
C LYS A 42 16.49 4.34 1.78
N LYS A 43 16.43 3.56 0.69
CA LYS A 43 15.51 3.90 -0.41
C LYS A 43 14.12 3.96 0.21
N ALA A 44 13.50 5.14 0.12
CA ALA A 44 12.15 5.29 0.59
C ALA A 44 11.35 4.27 -0.21
N LYS A 45 10.46 3.55 0.49
CA LYS A 45 9.32 3.00 -0.22
C LYS A 45 8.56 4.26 -0.63
N THR A 46 8.82 4.78 -1.83
CA THR A 46 7.82 5.57 -2.50
C THR A 46 6.56 4.76 -2.31
N ALA A 47 5.57 5.33 -1.62
CA ALA A 47 4.24 4.75 -1.63
C ALA A 47 4.02 4.33 -3.09
N PRO A 48 3.77 3.04 -3.38
CA PRO A 48 3.46 2.67 -4.75
C PRO A 48 2.40 3.66 -5.19
N GLU A 49 2.67 4.31 -6.32
CA GLU A 49 1.94 5.48 -6.81
C GLU A 49 0.52 5.48 -6.29
N THR A 50 0.21 6.34 -5.31
CA THR A 50 -1.16 6.67 -4.88
C THR A 50 -2.03 5.51 -4.36
N GLU A 51 -2.52 5.66 -3.13
CA GLU A 51 -3.79 5.05 -2.66
C GLU A 51 -4.97 5.29 -3.63
N GLU A 52 -4.82 6.18 -4.60
CA GLU A 52 -5.82 6.54 -5.60
C GLU A 52 -5.59 5.97 -7.02
N ASN A 53 -4.41 5.47 -7.45
CA ASN A 53 -4.20 5.02 -8.84
C ASN A 53 -3.16 3.90 -9.11
N GLY A 54 -2.40 3.39 -8.14
CA GLY A 54 -1.28 2.46 -8.44
C GLY A 54 -1.54 1.02 -8.06
N GLU A 55 -0.95 0.12 -8.85
CA GLU A 55 -1.08 -1.35 -8.89
C GLU A 55 -0.89 -2.12 -7.56
N ALA A 56 -0.76 -1.44 -6.41
CA ALA A 56 -0.53 -2.01 -5.09
C ALA A 56 -1.58 -1.62 -4.03
N TRP A 57 -2.75 -1.12 -4.44
CA TRP A 57 -3.91 -0.83 -3.57
C TRP A 57 -4.27 -1.97 -2.59
N PHE A 58 -3.99 -3.23 -2.96
CA PHE A 58 -4.19 -4.42 -2.12
C PHE A 58 -3.23 -4.51 -0.91
N LEU A 59 -2.18 -3.69 -0.86
CA LEU A 59 -1.30 -3.58 0.30
C LEU A 59 -1.82 -2.58 1.34
N SER A 60 -2.84 -1.79 1.03
CA SER A 60 -3.41 -0.83 1.98
C SER A 60 -4.01 -1.56 3.20
N GLU A 61 -3.83 -0.98 4.39
CA GLU A 61 -4.37 -1.56 5.63
C GLU A 61 -5.91 -1.68 5.56
N GLY A 62 -6.56 -0.70 4.95
CA GLY A 62 -8.01 -0.70 4.72
C GLY A 62 -8.47 -1.86 3.85
N TRP A 63 -7.73 -2.17 2.77
CA TRP A 63 -8.04 -3.32 1.92
C TRP A 63 -7.81 -4.65 2.63
N GLN A 64 -6.66 -4.82 3.28
CA GLN A 64 -6.33 -6.05 4.00
C GLN A 64 -7.34 -6.36 5.10
N LYS A 65 -7.80 -5.32 5.81
CA LYS A 65 -8.85 -5.46 6.83
C LYS A 65 -10.17 -5.95 6.23
N ARG A 66 -10.68 -5.29 5.18
CA ARG A 66 -11.93 -5.69 4.52
C ARG A 66 -11.83 -7.08 3.88
N HIS A 67 -10.66 -7.43 3.35
CA HIS A 67 -10.40 -8.75 2.81
C HIS A 67 -10.45 -9.83 3.89
N HIS A 68 -9.86 -9.57 5.07
CA HIS A 68 -9.96 -10.49 6.21
C HIS A 68 -11.40 -10.64 6.70
N GLU A 69 -12.17 -9.55 6.79
CA GLU A 69 -13.59 -9.58 7.14
C GLU A 69 -14.40 -10.42 6.12
N ALA A 70 -14.18 -10.21 4.82
CA ALA A 70 -14.86 -10.97 3.77
C ALA A 70 -14.52 -12.46 3.79
N LEU A 71 -13.25 -12.84 4.02
CA LEU A 71 -12.85 -14.23 4.17
C LEU A 71 -13.53 -14.89 5.36
N LYS A 72 -13.61 -14.18 6.49
CA LYS A 72 -14.30 -14.65 7.69
C LYS A 72 -15.80 -14.81 7.45
N ASP A 73 -16.43 -13.92 6.71
CA ASP A 73 -17.84 -14.04 6.32
C ASP A 73 -18.08 -15.30 5.47
N ILE A 74 -17.17 -15.65 4.57
CA ILE A 74 -17.25 -16.89 3.78
C ILE A 74 -17.10 -18.12 4.68
N GLU A 75 -16.10 -18.13 5.56
CA GLU A 75 -15.84 -19.24 6.49
C GLU A 75 -17.03 -19.48 7.44
N GLU A 76 -17.60 -18.39 7.98
CA GLU A 76 -18.73 -18.44 8.91
C GLU A 76 -20.08 -18.54 8.20
N GLY A 77 -20.09 -18.71 6.87
CA GLY A 77 -21.30 -18.91 6.06
C GLY A 77 -22.21 -17.69 5.98
N ARG A 78 -21.72 -16.49 6.31
CA ARG A 78 -22.41 -15.20 6.12
C ARG A 78 -22.37 -14.74 4.66
N VAL A 79 -22.80 -15.62 3.76
CA VAL A 79 -22.85 -15.38 2.32
C VAL A 79 -24.29 -15.42 1.83
N TYR A 80 -24.57 -14.67 0.77
CA TYR A 80 -25.85 -14.69 0.09
C TYR A 80 -25.79 -15.60 -1.14
N GLY A 81 -26.82 -16.43 -1.29
CA GLY A 81 -26.89 -17.47 -2.31
C GLY A 81 -26.85 -18.88 -1.70
N PRO A 82 -26.62 -19.92 -2.50
CA PRO A 82 -26.35 -19.90 -3.95
C PRO A 82 -27.55 -19.39 -4.77
N PHE A 83 -27.28 -18.94 -6.00
CA PHE A 83 -28.29 -18.52 -6.96
C PHE A 83 -28.26 -19.46 -8.17
N GLU A 84 -29.42 -19.86 -8.67
CA GLU A 84 -29.50 -20.79 -9.80
C GLU A 84 -29.25 -20.07 -11.14
N ASN A 85 -29.59 -18.79 -11.22
CA ASN A 85 -29.41 -17.97 -12.42
C ASN A 85 -29.17 -16.49 -12.06
N ALA A 86 -28.85 -15.68 -13.08
CA ALA A 86 -28.57 -14.25 -12.91
C ALA A 86 -29.79 -13.43 -12.49
N GLU A 87 -31.02 -13.87 -12.82
CA GLU A 87 -32.24 -13.16 -12.41
C GLU A 87 -32.48 -13.28 -10.90
N ASP A 88 -32.22 -14.44 -10.32
CA ASP A 88 -32.33 -14.68 -8.88
C ASP A 88 -31.36 -13.81 -8.07
N LEU A 89 -30.11 -13.68 -8.54
CA LEU A 89 -29.11 -12.77 -7.98
C LEU A 89 -29.58 -11.31 -8.04
N LEU A 90 -30.09 -10.87 -9.21
CA LEU A 90 -30.54 -9.50 -9.40
C LEU A 90 -31.75 -9.17 -8.50
N LYS A 91 -32.65 -10.13 -8.30
CA LYS A 91 -33.79 -9.99 -7.40
C LYS A 91 -33.33 -9.83 -5.94
N SER A 92 -32.41 -10.67 -5.47
CA SER A 92 -31.91 -10.58 -4.08
C SER A 92 -31.19 -9.26 -3.82
N LEU A 93 -30.39 -8.77 -4.78
CA LEU A 93 -29.72 -7.47 -4.67
C LEU A 93 -30.70 -6.30 -4.56
N ARG A 94 -31.78 -6.32 -5.34
CA ARG A 94 -32.83 -5.29 -5.27
C ARG A 94 -33.55 -5.32 -3.93
N GLU A 95 -33.92 -6.50 -3.44
CA GLU A 95 -34.60 -6.67 -2.15
C GLU A 95 -33.72 -6.21 -0.96
N LEU A 96 -32.42 -6.51 -0.99
CA LEU A 96 -31.46 -6.04 0.02
C LEU A 96 -31.32 -4.51 0.02
N ASN A 97 -31.30 -3.89 -1.16
CA ASN A 97 -31.18 -2.43 -1.28
C ASN A 97 -32.43 -1.70 -0.74
N HIS A 98 -33.62 -2.31 -0.88
CA HIS A 98 -34.85 -1.79 -0.28
C HIS A 98 -34.92 -1.98 1.24
N ALA A 99 -34.32 -3.04 1.79
CA ALA A 99 -34.24 -3.24 3.24
C ALA A 99 -33.29 -2.26 3.93
N SER A 100 -32.21 -1.83 3.25
CA SER A 100 -31.25 -0.84 3.77
C SER A 100 -31.76 0.60 3.72
N ALA A 101 -32.85 0.89 3.01
CA ALA A 101 -33.44 2.23 2.89
C ALA A 101 -34.50 2.53 3.97
N LEU A 102 -34.71 1.61 4.92
CA LEU A 102 -35.64 1.76 6.05
C LEU A 102 -34.95 1.98 7.40
N TYR A 103 -33.68 2.37 7.40
CA TYR A 103 -32.93 2.86 8.57
C TYR A 103 -32.35 4.24 8.30
#